data_AF-A0AAU2E5L1-F1
#
_entry.id   AF-A0AAU2E5L1-F1
#
_cell.length_a   1.000
_cell.length_b   1.000
_cell.length_c   1.000
_cell.angle_alpha   90.00
_cell.angle_beta   90.00
_cell.angle_gamma   90.00
#
_symmetry.space_group_name_H-M   'P 1'
#
loop_
_entity.id
_entity.type
_entity.pdbx_description
1 polymer ?
#
loop_
_entity_poly.entity_id
_entity_poly.type
_entity_poly.pdbx_seq_one_letter_code
_entity_poly.pdbx_strand_id
1 'polypeptide(L)'
;MSATVSKITRFALAAAIAASGAVATTAVTLPAAHAATAAASSAVNGDITRGEILDRARFWYGKSIGYNQGGSYPDSSGRNYRTDCSGYVSMAWHLNESRNTRTLPDVSHEISRSELRPGDILNSYYNHVILFEKWDDAAHTTFSYYSFGSTPVAHRTGVSINAAKFDSHPNGEYKALRYDRVLEGAPSTSYPNPASLATGTLIKTPDAPDVKVMINGAGLYLAGGDVAPGGYNLGAVVTVDAAAFHALPTSPASGTVVHDQAGGNGRWVVVNGAALPIAGPDWVAAGYNQRADLGVPSSWLAGARGNTLPAGTVVHDQAGGNDRYVMVAGAALPISGAEWTADGYNERPDLGVPGGYLAAAKANTVPTGTVMTGQGNGDPSVYVIVSGSALPLTYQEFSSYGYSDESLMGAPETWLAAAAARPLPNGTVVKNVSGADPSVYVMAGGAAVPLSGADYTGLGYSNRSLMGVPGTWLGGAAAKPAPADGTLVKHANSPTIWQISGGKRKALTADQFGPGKLSFDDVLNLPVAYVNGIPTTA
;
A
#
# COMPACT_ATOMS: atom_id res chain seq x y z
N MET A 1 71.40 6.89 -19.15
CA MET A 1 70.47 7.83 -18.50
C MET A 1 69.14 7.09 -18.36
N SER A 2 68.80 6.69 -17.14
CA SER A 2 67.77 5.69 -16.83
C SER A 2 66.41 6.31 -16.54
N ALA A 3 65.39 5.55 -16.95
CA ALA A 3 63.97 5.75 -16.75
C ALA A 3 63.53 5.62 -15.28
N THR A 4 62.33 6.13 -14.97
CA THR A 4 61.65 5.85 -13.69
C THR A 4 60.19 5.50 -13.91
N VAL A 5 59.82 4.32 -13.40
CA VAL A 5 58.48 3.80 -13.18
C VAL A 5 58.52 3.19 -11.77
N SER A 6 57.50 3.40 -10.91
CA SER A 6 56.87 2.33 -10.09
C SER A 6 55.92 2.83 -8.99
N LYS A 7 54.65 2.45 -9.15
CA LYS A 7 53.70 1.72 -8.27
C LYS A 7 53.90 1.60 -6.73
N ILE A 8 52.79 1.90 -6.02
CA ILE A 8 51.99 1.12 -5.01
C ILE A 8 52.70 0.60 -3.73
N THR A 9 52.12 0.87 -2.53
CA THR A 9 51.47 -0.11 -1.58
C THR A 9 51.56 0.25 -0.07
N ARG A 10 50.39 0.19 0.59
CA ARG A 10 49.99 -0.07 2.01
C ARG A 10 51.04 -0.09 3.15
N PHE A 11 50.65 0.49 4.30
CA PHE A 11 51.15 0.12 5.62
C PHE A 11 50.00 -0.10 6.62
N ALA A 12 50.14 -1.14 7.45
CA ALA A 12 49.40 -1.40 8.68
C ALA A 12 50.35 -1.21 9.87
N LEU A 13 49.85 -0.76 11.03
CA LEU A 13 50.53 -0.88 12.32
C LEU A 13 49.53 -0.91 13.48
N ALA A 14 49.87 -1.69 14.51
CA ALA A 14 49.07 -1.97 15.71
C ALA A 14 49.73 -1.48 17.02
N ALA A 15 48.85 -1.17 18.00
CA ALA A 15 48.89 -1.37 19.48
C ALA A 15 49.77 -0.54 20.46
N ALA A 16 49.12 0.08 21.48
CA ALA A 16 49.24 -0.12 22.97
C ALA A 16 48.77 1.16 23.75
N ILE A 17 47.69 1.25 24.56
CA ILE A 17 47.23 0.71 25.89
C ILE A 17 47.31 1.73 27.08
N ALA A 18 46.19 1.77 27.86
CA ALA A 18 45.91 2.24 29.25
C ALA A 18 45.41 3.68 29.48
N ALA A 19 44.42 4.02 30.32
CA ALA A 19 43.33 3.36 31.09
C ALA A 19 42.45 4.54 31.62
N SER A 20 41.10 4.57 31.63
CA SER A 20 40.19 4.02 32.64
C SER A 20 38.82 4.71 32.46
N GLY A 21 37.70 3.96 32.51
CA GLY A 21 36.35 4.54 32.50
C GLY A 21 35.31 3.56 31.97
N ALA A 22 34.85 2.65 32.81
CA ALA A 22 33.82 1.67 32.45
C ALA A 22 32.45 2.34 32.30
N VAL A 23 31.89 2.32 31.10
CA VAL A 23 30.43 2.43 30.86
C VAL A 23 30.05 1.23 30.01
N ALA A 24 29.28 0.31 30.56
CA ALA A 24 28.80 -0.88 29.88
C ALA A 24 27.76 -0.47 28.81
N THR A 25 28.11 -0.59 27.54
CA THR A 25 27.16 -0.48 26.42
C THR A 25 26.68 -1.87 26.04
N THR A 26 25.46 -2.22 26.44
CA THR A 26 24.75 -3.40 25.90
C THR A 26 24.16 -3.06 24.54
N ALA A 27 24.66 -3.73 23.50
CA ALA A 27 24.08 -3.70 22.17
C ALA A 27 22.78 -4.53 22.17
N VAL A 28 21.65 -3.88 21.84
CA VAL A 28 20.36 -4.56 21.68
C VAL A 28 20.19 -4.92 20.21
N THR A 29 20.13 -6.21 19.93
CA THR A 29 19.70 -6.75 18.63
C THR A 29 18.18 -6.65 18.51
N LEU A 30 17.69 -5.98 17.46
CA LEU A 30 16.28 -5.96 17.08
C LEU A 30 15.93 -7.21 16.25
N PRO A 31 14.77 -7.88 16.49
CA PRO A 31 14.12 -8.69 15.48
C PRO A 31 13.07 -7.88 14.71
N ALA A 32 12.92 -8.21 13.43
CA ALA A 32 11.94 -7.67 12.49
C ALA A 32 10.49 -8.14 12.79
N ALA A 33 9.54 -7.36 12.28
CA ALA A 33 8.11 -7.37 12.57
C ALA A 33 7.30 -8.59 12.08
N HIS A 34 6.25 -8.94 12.86
CA HIS A 34 4.83 -9.13 12.49
C HIS A 34 4.17 -10.21 13.37
N ALA A 35 3.30 -9.78 14.29
CA ALA A 35 2.16 -10.59 14.74
C ALA A 35 1.05 -9.65 15.23
N ALA A 36 -0.15 -9.88 14.73
CA ALA A 36 -1.37 -9.19 15.09
C ALA A 36 -1.79 -9.45 16.56
N THR A 37 -2.51 -8.46 17.13
CA THR A 37 -3.48 -8.57 18.23
C THR A 37 -3.07 -9.37 19.48
N ALA A 38 -2.81 -8.66 20.57
CA ALA A 38 -3.16 -9.15 21.89
C ALA A 38 -3.53 -7.95 22.78
N ALA A 39 -4.84 -7.77 23.03
CA ALA A 39 -5.24 -7.36 24.37
C ALA A 39 -4.43 -8.24 25.34
N ALA A 40 -3.80 -7.66 26.36
CA ALA A 40 -2.93 -8.40 27.26
C ALA A 40 -3.64 -9.71 27.69
N SER A 41 -3.16 -10.85 27.18
CA SER A 41 -3.75 -12.15 27.48
C SER A 41 -3.62 -12.33 28.98
N SER A 42 -4.73 -12.57 29.66
CA SER A 42 -4.70 -13.08 31.03
C SER A 42 -3.76 -14.30 31.09
N ALA A 43 -3.12 -14.51 32.24
CA ALA A 43 -2.41 -15.76 32.47
C ALA A 43 -3.44 -16.90 32.55
N VAL A 44 -3.03 -18.14 32.24
CA VAL A 44 -3.88 -19.31 32.43
C VAL A 44 -4.35 -19.37 33.89
N ASN A 45 -5.67 -19.44 34.09
CA ASN A 45 -6.33 -19.38 35.39
C ASN A 45 -6.05 -18.08 36.16
N GLY A 46 -5.61 -17.01 35.51
CA GLY A 46 -5.38 -15.70 36.12
C GLY A 46 -6.65 -14.85 36.18
N ASP A 47 -6.51 -13.63 36.70
CA ASP A 47 -7.57 -12.62 36.62
C ASP A 47 -7.82 -12.25 35.16
N ILE A 48 -9.09 -12.17 34.77
CA ILE A 48 -9.50 -12.00 33.37
C ILE A 48 -10.60 -10.94 33.24
N THR A 49 -10.56 -10.16 32.16
CA THR A 49 -11.59 -9.15 31.89
C THR A 49 -12.78 -9.75 31.15
N ARG A 50 -13.96 -9.12 31.28
CA ARG A 50 -15.16 -9.53 30.52
C ARG A 50 -14.96 -9.44 28.99
N GLY A 51 -14.22 -8.43 28.53
CA GLY A 51 -13.88 -8.28 27.11
C GLY A 51 -13.05 -9.46 26.60
N GLU A 52 -12.02 -9.85 27.35
CA GLU A 52 -11.20 -11.00 27.01
C GLU A 52 -12.01 -12.31 27.00
N ILE A 53 -12.91 -12.52 27.97
CA ILE A 53 -13.79 -13.71 27.97
C ILE A 53 -14.60 -13.78 26.66
N LEU A 54 -15.17 -12.66 26.21
CA LEU A 54 -15.94 -12.63 24.97
C LEU A 54 -15.07 -12.79 23.72
N ASP A 55 -13.87 -12.22 23.69
CA ASP A 55 -12.95 -12.38 22.55
C ASP A 55 -12.49 -13.84 22.42
N ARG A 56 -12.22 -14.50 23.55
CA ARG A 56 -11.94 -15.93 23.60
C ARG A 56 -13.15 -16.76 23.15
N ALA A 57 -14.37 -16.40 23.58
CA ALA A 57 -15.59 -17.07 23.12
C ALA A 57 -15.81 -16.94 21.61
N ARG A 58 -15.59 -15.74 21.05
CA ARG A 58 -15.68 -15.45 19.61
C ARG A 58 -14.63 -16.19 18.81
N PHE A 59 -13.47 -16.50 19.40
CA PHE A 59 -12.42 -17.23 18.71
C PHE A 59 -12.89 -18.59 18.18
N TRP A 60 -13.67 -19.38 18.94
CA TRP A 60 -14.21 -20.65 18.43
C TRP A 60 -15.47 -20.48 17.57
N TYR A 61 -16.16 -19.33 17.65
CA TYR A 61 -17.32 -19.06 16.84
C TYR A 61 -16.94 -18.94 15.35
N GLY A 62 -17.70 -19.59 14.47
CA GLY A 62 -17.43 -19.64 13.02
C GLY A 62 -16.34 -20.64 12.59
N LYS A 63 -15.68 -21.34 13.52
CA LYS A 63 -14.72 -22.41 13.21
C LYS A 63 -15.42 -23.77 13.10
N SER A 64 -14.92 -24.63 12.21
CA SER A 64 -15.41 -26.01 12.01
C SER A 64 -14.94 -26.97 13.12
N ILE A 65 -15.35 -26.70 14.37
CA ILE A 65 -15.02 -27.50 15.55
C ILE A 65 -16.20 -28.44 15.84
N GLY A 66 -15.97 -29.75 15.77
CA GLY A 66 -16.98 -30.75 16.09
C GLY A 66 -17.20 -30.89 17.59
N TYR A 67 -18.46 -30.97 18.02
CA TYR A 67 -18.82 -31.30 19.40
C TYR A 67 -18.35 -32.73 19.73
N ASN A 68 -17.43 -32.85 20.69
CA ASN A 68 -16.85 -34.11 21.13
C ASN A 68 -16.33 -33.98 22.58
N GLN A 69 -16.93 -34.73 23.51
CA GLN A 69 -16.54 -34.78 24.93
C GLN A 69 -15.24 -35.56 25.20
N GLY A 70 -14.65 -36.21 24.19
CA GLY A 70 -13.29 -36.76 24.24
C GLY A 70 -12.29 -35.99 23.38
N GLY A 71 -12.75 -35.00 22.62
CA GLY A 71 -11.94 -34.21 21.70
C GLY A 71 -11.37 -32.95 22.35
N SER A 72 -10.37 -32.35 21.72
CA SER A 72 -9.84 -31.05 22.13
C SER A 72 -9.49 -30.17 20.94
N TYR A 73 -9.51 -28.85 21.14
CA TYR A 73 -9.15 -27.84 20.14
C TYR A 73 -8.40 -26.68 20.83
N PRO A 74 -7.43 -26.03 20.18
CA PRO A 74 -6.66 -24.94 20.78
C PRO A 74 -7.47 -23.64 20.90
N ASP A 75 -7.17 -22.83 21.91
CA ASP A 75 -7.54 -21.42 21.97
C ASP A 75 -6.61 -20.54 21.12
N SER A 76 -6.79 -19.22 21.16
CA SER A 76 -5.97 -18.25 20.42
C SER A 76 -4.49 -18.26 20.85
N SER A 77 -4.19 -18.80 22.03
CA SER A 77 -2.84 -18.90 22.60
C SER A 77 -2.24 -20.31 22.42
N GLY A 78 -2.90 -21.19 21.67
CA GLY A 78 -2.45 -22.55 21.36
C GLY A 78 -2.76 -23.59 22.45
N ARG A 79 -3.51 -23.24 23.49
CA ARG A 79 -3.85 -24.12 24.60
C ARG A 79 -5.11 -24.94 24.31
N ASN A 80 -5.03 -26.26 24.46
CA ASN A 80 -6.14 -27.15 24.13
C ASN A 80 -7.21 -27.20 25.24
N TYR A 81 -8.48 -27.12 24.82
CA TYR A 81 -9.66 -27.31 25.67
C TYR A 81 -10.60 -28.33 25.05
N ARG A 82 -11.42 -28.98 25.89
CA ARG A 82 -12.41 -29.96 25.45
C ARG A 82 -13.46 -29.32 24.53
N THR A 83 -13.80 -30.01 23.45
CA THR A 83 -14.72 -29.50 22.42
C THR A 83 -16.18 -29.80 22.77
N ASP A 84 -16.65 -29.34 23.92
CA ASP A 84 -18.03 -29.49 24.39
C ASP A 84 -18.52 -28.21 25.09
N CYS A 85 -19.74 -28.23 25.65
CA CYS A 85 -20.38 -27.04 26.21
C CYS A 85 -19.57 -26.40 27.34
N SER A 86 -19.05 -27.22 28.27
CA SER A 86 -18.32 -26.77 29.45
C SER A 86 -16.82 -26.58 29.20
N GLY A 87 -16.24 -27.29 28.23
CA GLY A 87 -14.91 -27.03 27.70
C GLY A 87 -14.84 -25.71 26.93
N TYR A 88 -15.90 -25.32 26.21
CA TYR A 88 -16.02 -23.99 25.60
C TYR A 88 -16.02 -22.86 26.63
N VAL A 89 -16.79 -23.01 27.72
CA VAL A 89 -16.77 -22.04 28.83
C VAL A 89 -15.39 -22.01 29.51
N SER A 90 -14.78 -23.17 29.73
CA SER A 90 -13.43 -23.26 30.32
C SER A 90 -12.39 -22.55 29.45
N MET A 91 -12.53 -22.67 28.13
CA MET A 91 -11.73 -21.93 27.16
C MET A 91 -11.98 -20.43 27.26
N ALA A 92 -13.25 -19.99 27.26
CA ALA A 92 -13.59 -18.58 27.37
C ALA A 92 -13.07 -17.92 28.67
N TRP A 93 -13.12 -18.64 29.79
CA TRP A 93 -12.58 -18.19 31.10
C TRP A 93 -11.07 -18.42 31.29
N HIS A 94 -10.37 -18.95 30.28
CA HIS A 94 -8.93 -19.23 30.34
C HIS A 94 -8.50 -20.17 31.50
N LEU A 95 -9.37 -21.09 31.91
CA LEU A 95 -9.11 -21.98 33.04
C LEU A 95 -7.93 -22.91 32.77
N ASN A 96 -7.24 -23.38 33.81
CA ASN A 96 -6.15 -24.36 33.68
C ASN A 96 -6.61 -25.79 33.32
N GLU A 97 -7.89 -26.06 33.18
CA GLU A 97 -8.40 -27.36 32.74
C GLU A 97 -9.82 -27.22 32.19
N SER A 98 -10.28 -28.20 31.40
CA SER A 98 -11.66 -28.22 30.93
C SER A 98 -12.57 -28.79 32.01
N ARG A 99 -13.32 -27.92 32.68
CA ARG A 99 -14.32 -28.26 33.70
C ARG A 99 -15.58 -28.83 33.06
N ASN A 100 -16.46 -29.43 33.87
CA ASN A 100 -17.80 -29.86 33.46
C ASN A 100 -18.88 -29.06 34.20
N THR A 101 -20.15 -29.20 33.83
CA THR A 101 -21.26 -28.45 34.44
C THR A 101 -21.39 -28.63 35.96
N ARG A 102 -20.81 -29.70 36.53
CA ARG A 102 -20.78 -29.95 37.98
C ARG A 102 -19.57 -29.33 38.67
N THR A 103 -18.47 -29.06 37.95
CA THR A 103 -17.22 -28.51 38.51
C THR A 103 -16.93 -27.07 38.10
N LEU A 104 -17.75 -26.48 37.23
CA LEU A 104 -17.79 -25.02 36.99
C LEU A 104 -18.16 -24.23 38.25
N PRO A 105 -19.10 -24.68 39.12
CA PRO A 105 -19.37 -24.04 40.40
C PRO A 105 -18.18 -23.99 41.38
N ASP A 106 -17.12 -24.78 41.17
CA ASP A 106 -15.94 -24.75 42.05
C ASP A 106 -15.02 -23.54 41.79
N VAL A 107 -15.28 -22.80 40.70
CA VAL A 107 -14.51 -21.61 40.27
C VAL A 107 -15.43 -20.42 39.97
N SER A 108 -16.69 -20.52 40.35
CA SER A 108 -17.69 -19.49 40.13
C SER A 108 -18.68 -19.47 41.28
N HIS A 109 -19.32 -18.33 41.50
CA HIS A 109 -20.38 -18.17 42.48
C HIS A 109 -21.71 -17.86 41.80
N GLU A 110 -22.81 -18.24 42.45
CA GLU A 110 -24.16 -17.96 41.98
C GLU A 110 -24.49 -16.47 42.13
N ILE A 111 -25.10 -15.89 41.09
CA ILE A 111 -25.57 -14.51 41.05
C ILE A 111 -27.07 -14.47 40.73
N SER A 112 -27.73 -13.34 40.98
CA SER A 112 -29.09 -13.16 40.46
C SER A 112 -29.05 -13.11 38.93
N ARG A 113 -30.08 -13.67 38.28
CA ARG A 113 -30.23 -13.58 36.83
C ARG A 113 -30.34 -12.13 36.34
N SER A 114 -30.88 -11.23 37.16
CA SER A 114 -30.93 -9.79 36.84
C SER A 114 -29.54 -9.14 36.79
N GLU A 115 -28.54 -9.76 37.41
CA GLU A 115 -27.16 -9.26 37.51
C GLU A 115 -26.25 -9.83 36.43
N LEU A 116 -26.78 -10.64 35.51
CA LEU A 116 -26.01 -11.20 34.39
C LEU A 116 -25.30 -10.08 33.62
N ARG A 117 -24.00 -10.30 33.40
CA ARG A 117 -23.08 -9.43 32.69
C ARG A 117 -22.28 -10.26 31.67
N PRO A 118 -21.71 -9.62 30.63
CA PRO A 118 -20.91 -10.29 29.61
C PRO A 118 -19.85 -11.24 30.19
N GLY A 119 -19.85 -12.50 29.76
CA GLY A 119 -18.91 -13.52 30.24
C GLY A 119 -19.37 -14.30 31.48
N ASP A 120 -20.51 -13.97 32.08
CA ASP A 120 -21.19 -14.86 33.04
C ASP A 120 -21.80 -16.07 32.29
N ILE A 121 -22.20 -17.11 33.02
CA ILE A 121 -22.84 -18.30 32.43
C ILE A 121 -24.22 -18.54 33.02
N LEU A 122 -25.06 -19.21 32.22
CA LEU A 122 -26.22 -19.93 32.71
C LEU A 122 -25.87 -21.42 32.67
N ASN A 123 -25.76 -22.05 33.84
CA ASN A 123 -25.35 -23.45 34.01
C ASN A 123 -26.52 -24.32 34.49
N SER A 124 -26.93 -25.29 33.68
CA SER A 124 -27.76 -26.42 34.10
C SER A 124 -26.84 -27.55 34.57
N TYR A 125 -26.80 -27.75 35.88
CA TYR A 125 -25.82 -28.59 36.59
C TYR A 125 -25.66 -30.00 35.99
N TYR A 126 -26.74 -30.60 35.48
CA TYR A 126 -26.71 -31.96 34.94
C TYR A 126 -26.62 -32.06 33.42
N ASN A 127 -26.91 -30.98 32.70
CA ASN A 127 -27.24 -31.09 31.27
C ASN A 127 -26.38 -30.19 30.38
N HIS A 128 -26.32 -28.89 30.65
CA HIS A 128 -25.79 -27.94 29.66
C HIS A 128 -25.39 -26.58 30.24
N VAL A 129 -24.52 -25.85 29.56
CA VAL A 129 -24.11 -24.49 29.93
C VAL A 129 -24.04 -23.58 28.71
N ILE A 130 -24.48 -22.33 28.88
CA ILE A 130 -24.38 -21.28 27.86
C ILE A 130 -23.64 -20.06 28.43
N LEU A 131 -22.88 -19.37 27.58
CA LEU A 131 -22.10 -18.18 27.93
C LEU A 131 -22.89 -16.93 27.55
N PHE A 132 -23.23 -16.11 28.55
CA PHE A 132 -23.98 -14.87 28.37
C PHE A 132 -23.12 -13.80 27.68
N GLU A 133 -23.60 -13.26 26.56
CA GLU A 133 -22.92 -12.17 25.86
C GLU A 133 -23.39 -10.81 26.37
N LYS A 134 -24.70 -10.53 26.31
CA LYS A 134 -25.29 -9.23 26.68
C LYS A 134 -26.80 -9.30 26.82
N TRP A 135 -27.37 -8.31 27.51
CA TRP A 135 -28.78 -7.95 27.35
C TRP A 135 -28.99 -7.21 26.03
N ASP A 136 -30.08 -7.52 25.34
CA ASP A 136 -30.44 -6.87 24.07
C ASP A 136 -31.35 -5.64 24.28
N ASP A 137 -31.93 -5.50 25.47
CA ASP A 137 -32.76 -4.36 25.86
C ASP A 137 -32.44 -3.90 27.29
N ALA A 138 -32.73 -2.62 27.58
CA ALA A 138 -32.48 -2.02 28.88
C ALA A 138 -33.38 -2.56 30.01
N ALA A 139 -34.47 -3.24 29.67
CA ALA A 139 -35.39 -3.86 30.62
C ALA A 139 -34.98 -5.29 31.01
N HIS A 140 -33.86 -5.79 30.46
CA HIS A 140 -33.34 -7.15 30.65
C HIS A 140 -34.39 -8.23 30.31
N THR A 141 -35.17 -8.03 29.24
CA THR A 141 -36.21 -8.99 28.83
C THR A 141 -35.73 -9.99 27.77
N THR A 142 -34.73 -9.61 26.97
CA THR A 142 -34.11 -10.41 25.93
C THR A 142 -32.58 -10.34 26.00
N PHE A 143 -31.89 -11.43 25.64
CA PHE A 143 -30.44 -11.51 25.72
C PHE A 143 -29.82 -12.34 24.59
N SER A 144 -28.53 -12.12 24.39
CA SER A 144 -27.69 -12.85 23.45
C SER A 144 -26.69 -13.76 24.18
N TYR A 145 -26.41 -14.94 23.63
CA TYR A 145 -25.49 -15.92 24.23
C TYR A 145 -24.76 -16.78 23.19
N TYR A 146 -23.61 -17.33 23.60
CA TYR A 146 -22.90 -18.38 22.88
C TYR A 146 -23.14 -19.75 23.52
N SER A 147 -23.26 -20.79 22.71
CA SER A 147 -23.42 -22.17 23.17
C SER A 147 -22.67 -23.15 22.30
N PHE A 148 -21.96 -24.10 22.92
CA PHE A 148 -21.41 -25.27 22.25
C PHE A 148 -22.15 -26.53 22.69
N GLY A 149 -23.49 -26.57 22.55
CA GLY A 149 -24.31 -27.76 22.81
C GLY A 149 -24.41 -28.73 21.62
N SER A 150 -23.99 -28.29 20.44
CA SER A 150 -24.00 -29.05 19.18
C SER A 150 -22.95 -28.48 18.22
N THR A 151 -22.62 -29.20 17.15
CA THR A 151 -21.77 -28.68 16.08
C THR A 151 -22.57 -27.79 15.11
N PRO A 152 -22.09 -26.59 14.73
CA PRO A 152 -20.97 -25.82 15.30
C PRO A 152 -21.39 -25.00 16.54
N VAL A 153 -20.44 -24.29 17.17
CA VAL A 153 -20.73 -23.28 18.20
C VAL A 153 -21.80 -22.31 17.70
N ALA A 154 -22.90 -22.20 18.43
CA ALA A 154 -24.04 -21.35 18.09
C ALA A 154 -23.94 -20.00 18.81
N HIS A 155 -24.37 -18.95 18.11
CA HIS A 155 -24.66 -17.64 18.70
C HIS A 155 -26.16 -17.38 18.53
N ARG A 156 -26.85 -17.11 19.62
CA ARG A 156 -28.30 -16.86 19.64
C ARG A 156 -28.54 -15.46 20.19
N THR A 157 -29.41 -14.71 19.53
CA THR A 157 -29.73 -13.32 19.87
C THR A 157 -31.24 -13.15 20.05
N GLY A 158 -31.67 -12.14 20.82
CA GLY A 158 -33.08 -11.83 21.02
C GLY A 158 -33.84 -12.90 21.80
N VAL A 159 -33.17 -13.71 22.61
CA VAL A 159 -33.80 -14.80 23.36
C VAL A 159 -34.46 -14.22 24.61
N SER A 160 -35.77 -14.43 24.77
CA SER A 160 -36.46 -13.97 25.98
C SER A 160 -35.91 -14.67 27.21
N ILE A 161 -35.59 -13.92 28.27
CA ILE A 161 -35.15 -14.48 29.56
C ILE A 161 -36.19 -15.40 30.20
N ASN A 162 -37.46 -15.25 29.80
CA ASN A 162 -38.60 -16.05 30.25
C ASN A 162 -38.98 -17.17 29.27
N ALA A 163 -38.18 -17.44 28.23
CA ALA A 163 -38.44 -18.56 27.33
C ALA A 163 -38.52 -19.88 28.11
N ALA A 164 -39.37 -20.81 27.68
CA ALA A 164 -39.54 -22.09 28.38
C ALA A 164 -38.25 -22.93 28.39
N LYS A 165 -37.38 -22.75 27.39
CA LYS A 165 -36.13 -23.49 27.22
C LYS A 165 -35.02 -22.58 26.71
N PHE A 166 -33.79 -22.87 27.10
CA PHE A 166 -32.58 -22.37 26.45
C PHE A 166 -31.81 -23.54 25.85
N ASP A 167 -31.46 -23.42 24.57
CA ASP A 167 -30.72 -24.43 23.82
C ASP A 167 -31.24 -25.87 24.06
N SER A 168 -32.56 -26.03 23.91
CA SER A 168 -33.33 -27.27 24.12
C SER A 168 -33.48 -27.78 25.56
N HIS A 169 -32.94 -27.09 26.57
CA HIS A 169 -33.02 -27.47 27.98
C HIS A 169 -33.97 -26.56 28.77
N PRO A 170 -34.69 -27.06 29.79
CA PRO A 170 -35.63 -26.25 30.57
C PRO A 170 -34.96 -25.04 31.22
N ASN A 171 -35.56 -23.85 31.06
CA ASN A 171 -35.01 -22.60 31.60
C ASN A 171 -34.82 -22.65 33.13
N GLY A 172 -35.75 -23.31 33.85
CA GLY A 172 -35.71 -23.44 35.30
C GLY A 172 -34.53 -24.25 35.86
N GLU A 173 -33.80 -24.99 35.03
CA GLU A 173 -32.61 -25.73 35.46
C GLU A 173 -31.34 -24.87 35.52
N TYR A 174 -31.37 -23.70 34.87
CA TYR A 174 -30.20 -22.86 34.72
C TYR A 174 -30.01 -21.92 35.92
N LYS A 175 -28.86 -22.04 36.56
CA LYS A 175 -28.36 -21.09 37.56
C LYS A 175 -27.40 -20.11 36.90
N ALA A 176 -27.52 -18.82 37.21
CA ALA A 176 -26.59 -17.81 36.74
C ALA A 176 -25.32 -17.86 37.61
N LEU A 177 -24.16 -18.11 37.00
CA LEU A 177 -22.89 -18.18 37.71
C LEU A 177 -21.90 -17.17 37.14
N ARG A 178 -21.07 -16.61 38.01
CA ARG A 178 -20.01 -15.66 37.68
C ARG A 178 -18.65 -16.24 38.05
N TYR A 179 -17.71 -16.23 37.10
CA TYR A 179 -16.34 -16.66 37.36
C TYR A 179 -15.68 -15.83 38.45
N ASP A 180 -15.05 -16.48 39.42
CA ASP A 180 -14.54 -15.81 40.64
C ASP A 180 -13.39 -14.83 40.35
N ARG A 181 -12.65 -15.05 39.26
CA ARG A 181 -11.50 -14.21 38.86
C ARG A 181 -11.85 -13.24 37.71
N VAL A 182 -13.14 -12.99 37.48
CA VAL A 182 -13.52 -11.91 36.56
C VAL A 182 -13.20 -10.57 37.23
N LEU A 183 -12.38 -9.77 36.57
CA LEU A 183 -12.19 -8.38 36.96
C LEU A 183 -13.47 -7.63 36.62
N GLU A 184 -14.28 -7.36 37.65
CA GLU A 184 -15.35 -6.38 37.55
C GLU A 184 -14.68 -5.05 37.29
N GLY A 185 -14.69 -4.63 36.03
CA GLY A 185 -14.25 -3.29 35.67
C GLY A 185 -14.94 -2.29 36.58
N ALA A 186 -14.20 -1.26 37.00
CA ALA A 186 -14.79 0.01 37.40
C ALA A 186 -15.96 0.35 36.44
N PRO A 187 -17.03 1.03 36.90
CA PRO A 187 -18.21 1.32 36.09
C PRO A 187 -17.78 1.72 34.69
N SER A 188 -18.31 1.03 33.67
CA SER A 188 -17.94 1.28 32.27
C SER A 188 -17.96 2.78 32.03
N THR A 189 -16.78 3.38 31.90
CA THR A 189 -16.67 4.70 31.32
C THR A 189 -17.20 4.54 29.91
N SER A 190 -18.41 5.06 29.63
CA SER A 190 -18.87 5.11 28.25
C SER A 190 -17.94 6.08 27.53
N TYR A 191 -16.95 5.55 26.84
CA TYR A 191 -16.10 6.37 26.00
C TYR A 191 -16.94 6.90 24.84
N PRO A 192 -16.82 8.18 24.48
CA PRO A 192 -17.49 8.69 23.31
C PRO A 192 -16.97 7.98 22.05
N ASN A 193 -17.84 7.74 21.08
CA ASN A 193 -17.41 7.24 19.78
C ASN A 193 -16.51 8.32 19.13
N PRO A 194 -15.24 8.05 18.84
CA PRO A 194 -14.36 9.05 18.28
C PRO A 194 -14.84 9.59 16.93
N ALA A 195 -15.51 8.78 16.12
CA ALA A 195 -16.00 9.21 14.80
C ALA A 195 -17.11 10.26 14.87
N SER A 196 -17.78 10.42 16.02
CA SER A 196 -18.81 11.45 16.24
C SER A 196 -18.24 12.73 16.85
N LEU A 197 -16.94 12.78 17.17
CA LEU A 197 -16.31 13.96 17.75
C LEU A 197 -16.05 15.01 16.67
N ALA A 198 -16.14 16.28 17.08
CA ALA A 198 -15.90 17.41 16.20
C ALA A 198 -14.45 17.44 15.69
N THR A 199 -14.27 17.97 14.48
CA THR A 199 -12.95 18.28 13.93
C THR A 199 -12.17 19.20 14.88
N GLY A 200 -10.89 18.91 15.09
CA GLY A 200 -10.02 19.57 16.06
C GLY A 200 -9.96 18.90 17.43
N THR A 201 -10.85 17.93 17.73
CA THR A 201 -10.84 17.23 19.03
C THR A 201 -9.60 16.35 19.15
N LEU A 202 -8.83 16.52 20.22
CA LEU A 202 -7.73 15.62 20.56
C LEU A 202 -8.26 14.40 21.28
N ILE A 203 -7.82 13.22 20.88
CA ILE A 203 -8.20 11.95 21.47
C ILE A 203 -6.98 11.11 21.84
N LYS A 204 -7.14 10.28 22.88
CA LYS A 204 -6.16 9.27 23.29
C LYS A 204 -6.85 8.01 23.79
N THR A 205 -6.10 6.92 23.89
CA THR A 205 -6.55 5.72 24.62
C THR A 205 -6.21 5.86 26.12
N PRO A 206 -6.82 5.04 27.00
CA PRO A 206 -6.49 5.05 28.42
C PRO A 206 -5.04 4.63 28.71
N ASP A 207 -4.49 3.72 27.89
CA ASP A 207 -3.29 2.94 28.21
C ASP A 207 -2.08 3.26 27.32
N ALA A 208 -2.23 4.15 26.32
CA ALA A 208 -1.15 4.52 25.40
C ALA A 208 -0.90 6.03 25.37
N PRO A 209 0.35 6.47 25.12
CA PRO A 209 0.69 7.89 25.06
C PRO A 209 0.28 8.56 23.75
N ASP A 210 -0.15 7.80 22.74
CA ASP A 210 -0.46 8.33 21.42
C ASP A 210 -1.70 9.23 21.45
N VAL A 211 -1.57 10.40 20.82
CA VAL A 211 -2.66 11.37 20.65
C VAL A 211 -2.98 11.48 19.16
N LYS A 212 -4.27 11.48 18.83
CA LYS A 212 -4.76 11.84 17.49
C LYS A 212 -5.58 13.12 17.55
N VAL A 213 -5.55 13.91 16.49
CA VAL A 213 -6.54 14.95 16.25
C VAL A 213 -7.61 14.44 15.28
N MET A 214 -8.87 14.65 15.61
CA MET A 214 -10.00 14.32 14.75
C MET A 214 -10.11 15.34 13.62
N ILE A 215 -10.15 14.88 12.36
CA ILE A 215 -10.32 15.71 11.17
C ILE A 215 -11.34 15.04 10.26
N ASN A 216 -12.56 15.58 10.23
CA ASN A 216 -13.66 15.07 9.39
C ASN A 216 -13.87 13.54 9.49
N GLY A 217 -13.89 13.02 10.73
CA GLY A 217 -14.05 11.59 11.03
C GLY A 217 -12.77 10.74 10.99
N ALA A 218 -11.65 11.28 10.47
CA ALA A 218 -10.34 10.64 10.52
C ALA A 218 -9.58 11.03 11.80
N GLY A 219 -8.71 10.15 12.29
CA GLY A 219 -7.83 10.42 13.43
C GLY A 219 -6.38 10.51 12.98
N LEU A 220 -5.83 11.72 12.94
CA LEU A 220 -4.46 11.98 12.48
C LEU A 220 -3.51 11.99 13.69
N TYR A 221 -2.44 11.20 13.63
CA TYR A 221 -1.45 11.18 14.70
C TYR A 221 -0.82 12.55 14.90
N LEU A 222 -0.70 12.95 16.17
CA LEU A 222 -0.08 14.19 16.59
C LEU A 222 1.32 13.88 17.12
N ALA A 223 2.36 14.27 16.37
CA ALA A 223 3.72 14.13 16.85
C ALA A 223 4.03 15.22 17.90
N GLY A 224 4.95 14.95 18.83
CA GLY A 224 5.34 15.93 19.85
C GLY A 224 5.80 17.28 19.26
N GLY A 225 6.41 17.25 18.07
CA GLY A 225 6.83 18.44 17.34
C GLY A 225 5.69 19.30 16.79
N ASP A 226 4.48 18.75 16.65
CA ASP A 226 3.31 19.48 16.13
C ASP A 226 2.57 20.26 17.23
N VAL A 227 2.72 19.85 18.50
CA VAL A 227 1.87 20.32 19.62
C VAL A 227 1.98 21.83 19.81
N ALA A 228 3.18 22.34 20.02
CA ALA A 228 3.40 23.77 20.29
C ALA A 228 3.19 24.64 19.04
N PRO A 229 3.74 24.30 17.85
CA PRO A 229 3.51 25.08 16.64
C PRO A 229 2.03 25.13 16.23
N GLY A 230 1.30 24.01 16.33
CA GLY A 230 -0.12 23.93 15.99
C GLY A 230 -1.08 24.43 17.08
N GLY A 231 -0.58 24.80 18.26
CA GLY A 231 -1.40 25.28 19.37
C GLY A 231 -2.31 24.21 19.99
N TYR A 232 -1.94 22.93 19.91
CA TYR A 232 -2.75 21.82 20.41
C TYR A 232 -2.71 21.77 21.94
N ASN A 233 -3.88 21.87 22.58
CA ASN A 233 -4.01 21.84 24.04
C ASN A 233 -4.11 20.41 24.59
N LEU A 234 -2.98 19.84 25.01
CA LEU A 234 -2.92 18.50 25.63
C LEU A 234 -3.66 18.39 26.97
N GLY A 235 -4.10 19.50 27.58
CA GLY A 235 -4.96 19.51 28.76
C GLY A 235 -6.43 19.20 28.47
N ALA A 236 -6.84 19.20 27.19
CA ALA A 236 -8.23 19.01 26.77
C ALA A 236 -8.45 17.72 25.94
N VAL A 237 -7.60 16.71 26.13
CA VAL A 237 -7.67 15.46 25.36
C VAL A 237 -8.81 14.58 25.88
N VAL A 238 -9.66 14.12 24.97
CA VAL A 238 -10.76 13.20 25.23
C VAL A 238 -10.23 11.76 25.22
N THR A 239 -10.44 11.02 26.30
CA THR A 239 -10.15 9.58 26.30
C THR A 239 -11.25 8.84 25.54
N VAL A 240 -10.87 7.98 24.59
CA VAL A 240 -11.78 7.14 23.79
C VAL A 240 -11.41 5.67 23.93
N ASP A 241 -12.31 4.78 23.52
CA ASP A 241 -12.03 3.35 23.46
C ASP A 241 -10.83 3.04 22.56
N ALA A 242 -9.98 2.10 22.97
CA ALA A 242 -8.75 1.79 22.26
C ALA A 242 -9.01 1.15 20.88
N ALA A 243 -9.97 0.23 20.79
CA ALA A 243 -10.31 -0.40 19.50
C ALA A 243 -10.88 0.65 18.53
N ALA A 244 -11.76 1.53 19.03
CA ALA A 244 -12.29 2.64 18.24
C ALA A 244 -11.19 3.61 17.80
N PHE A 245 -10.24 3.96 18.68
CA PHE A 245 -9.09 4.81 18.34
C PHE A 245 -8.22 4.22 17.22
N HIS A 246 -7.94 2.92 17.26
CA HIS A 246 -7.13 2.25 16.26
C HIS A 246 -7.87 2.03 14.93
N ALA A 247 -9.19 1.88 14.97
CA ALA A 247 -10.03 1.70 13.78
C ALA A 247 -10.26 2.98 12.96
N LEU A 248 -9.90 4.16 13.49
CA LEU A 248 -10.08 5.42 12.78
C LEU A 248 -9.27 5.47 11.47
N PRO A 249 -9.85 6.00 10.38
CA PRO A 249 -9.09 6.33 9.18
C PRO A 249 -7.92 7.25 9.53
N THR A 250 -6.74 6.99 8.96
CA THR A 250 -5.52 7.79 9.16
C THR A 250 -5.37 8.93 8.15
N SER A 251 -6.37 9.09 7.28
CA SER A 251 -6.47 10.18 6.32
C SER A 251 -7.91 10.68 6.27
N PRO A 252 -8.14 11.99 6.15
CA PRO A 252 -9.46 12.52 5.81
C PRO A 252 -9.96 11.96 4.47
N ALA A 253 -11.27 12.00 4.27
CA ALA A 253 -11.89 11.58 3.02
C ALA A 253 -11.41 12.41 1.82
N SER A 254 -11.38 11.79 0.64
CA SER A 254 -11.05 12.47 -0.62
C SER A 254 -11.96 13.69 -0.84
N GLY A 255 -11.37 14.81 -1.25
CA GLY A 255 -12.04 16.11 -1.40
C GLY A 255 -11.96 17.02 -0.18
N THR A 256 -11.44 16.56 0.97
CA THR A 256 -11.22 17.40 2.16
C THR A 256 -10.12 18.44 1.88
N VAL A 257 -10.40 19.72 2.15
CA VAL A 257 -9.42 20.81 2.04
C VAL A 257 -8.71 20.99 3.39
N VAL A 258 -7.40 21.03 3.35
CA VAL A 258 -6.55 21.12 4.55
C VAL A 258 -5.47 22.19 4.45
N HIS A 259 -5.00 22.64 5.60
CA HIS A 259 -3.81 23.47 5.76
C HIS A 259 -2.93 22.99 6.90
N ASP A 260 -1.69 23.46 6.94
CA ASP A 260 -0.81 23.22 8.08
C ASP A 260 -1.32 24.02 9.29
N GLN A 261 -1.72 23.32 10.36
CA GLN A 261 -2.22 23.95 11.58
C GLN A 261 -1.18 24.86 12.23
N ALA A 262 0.12 24.62 12.02
CA ALA A 262 1.19 25.49 12.49
C ALA A 262 1.26 26.85 11.75
N GLY A 263 0.47 27.00 10.67
CA GLY A 263 0.34 28.20 9.88
C GLY A 263 0.94 28.10 8.48
N GLY A 264 0.88 29.21 7.76
CA GLY A 264 1.30 29.30 6.36
C GLY A 264 0.13 29.39 5.37
N ASN A 265 0.47 29.76 4.14
CA ASN A 265 -0.52 30.10 3.11
C ASN A 265 -0.86 28.94 2.17
N GLY A 266 -0.19 27.79 2.31
CA GLY A 266 -0.45 26.63 1.48
C GLY A 266 -1.82 26.03 1.78
N ARG A 267 -2.50 25.54 0.75
CA ARG A 267 -3.74 24.78 0.82
C ARG A 267 -3.64 23.53 -0.02
N TRP A 268 -4.19 22.44 0.49
CA TRP A 268 -4.14 21.14 -0.17
C TRP A 268 -5.52 20.50 -0.17
N VAL A 269 -5.82 19.71 -1.18
CA VAL A 269 -6.95 18.79 -1.17
C VAL A 269 -6.43 17.38 -0.94
N VAL A 270 -7.07 16.65 -0.02
CA VAL A 270 -6.77 15.25 0.22
C VAL A 270 -7.43 14.41 -0.87
N VAL A 271 -6.68 13.52 -1.53
CA VAL A 271 -7.18 12.59 -2.54
C VAL A 271 -6.50 11.25 -2.31
N ASN A 272 -7.26 10.23 -1.90
CA ASN A 272 -6.74 8.89 -1.56
C ASN A 272 -5.51 8.90 -0.64
N GLY A 273 -5.51 9.79 0.38
CA GLY A 273 -4.40 9.91 1.32
C GLY A 273 -3.21 10.76 0.87
N ALA A 274 -3.22 11.27 -0.37
CA ALA A 274 -2.26 12.26 -0.84
C ALA A 274 -2.80 13.68 -0.64
N ALA A 275 -1.95 14.61 -0.20
CA ALA A 275 -2.28 16.02 -0.09
C ALA A 275 -1.79 16.77 -1.34
N LEU A 276 -2.71 17.04 -2.26
CA LEU A 276 -2.41 17.68 -3.54
C LEU A 276 -2.48 19.21 -3.40
N PRO A 277 -1.45 19.96 -3.83
CA PRO A 277 -1.43 21.42 -3.67
C PRO A 277 -2.51 22.08 -4.52
N ILE A 278 -3.25 23.01 -3.91
CA ILE A 278 -4.24 23.84 -4.60
C ILE A 278 -3.56 25.13 -5.04
N ALA A 279 -3.44 25.35 -6.34
CA ALA A 279 -2.91 26.59 -6.88
C ALA A 279 -3.94 27.73 -6.79
N GLY A 280 -3.48 28.98 -6.81
CA GLY A 280 -4.35 30.16 -6.74
C GLY A 280 -5.51 30.17 -7.75
N PRO A 281 -5.29 29.84 -9.04
CA PRO A 281 -6.38 29.74 -10.01
C PRO A 281 -7.42 28.67 -9.66
N ASP A 282 -6.99 27.52 -9.13
CA ASP A 282 -7.86 26.40 -8.77
C ASP A 282 -8.71 26.71 -7.53
N TRP A 283 -8.24 27.58 -6.62
CA TRP A 283 -8.93 27.88 -5.37
C TRP A 283 -10.40 28.25 -5.53
N VAL A 284 -10.70 29.11 -6.52
CA VAL A 284 -12.06 29.56 -6.83
C VAL A 284 -12.66 28.72 -7.95
N ALA A 285 -11.90 28.45 -9.02
CA ALA A 285 -12.42 27.74 -10.21
C ALA A 285 -12.91 26.32 -9.88
N ALA A 286 -12.24 25.63 -8.95
CA ALA A 286 -12.60 24.29 -8.50
C ALA A 286 -13.50 24.27 -7.25
N GLY A 287 -13.95 25.45 -6.77
CA GLY A 287 -14.85 25.59 -5.63
C GLY A 287 -14.24 25.19 -4.27
N TYR A 288 -12.91 25.06 -4.17
CA TYR A 288 -12.24 24.74 -2.91
C TYR A 288 -12.46 25.82 -1.85
N ASN A 289 -12.59 27.08 -2.27
CA ASN A 289 -12.92 28.22 -1.41
C ASN A 289 -14.28 28.13 -0.70
N GLN A 290 -15.16 27.23 -1.13
CA GLN A 290 -16.47 27.00 -0.51
C GLN A 290 -16.45 25.84 0.50
N ARG A 291 -15.33 25.10 0.59
CA ARG A 291 -15.18 23.95 1.49
C ARG A 291 -14.59 24.40 2.82
N ALA A 292 -14.84 23.61 3.86
CA ALA A 292 -14.20 23.84 5.15
C ALA A 292 -12.67 23.69 5.02
N ASP A 293 -11.95 24.69 5.51
CA ASP A 293 -10.48 24.73 5.52
C ASP A 293 -9.97 24.19 6.86
N LEU A 294 -9.55 22.92 6.88
CA LEU A 294 -9.26 22.20 8.12
C LEU A 294 -7.76 22.13 8.41
N GLY A 295 -7.34 22.59 9.59
CA GLY A 295 -5.95 22.51 9.99
C GLY A 295 -5.55 21.10 10.42
N VAL A 296 -4.44 20.60 9.88
CA VAL A 296 -3.88 19.26 10.16
C VAL A 296 -2.47 19.37 10.74
N PRO A 297 -1.97 18.34 11.46
CA PRO A 297 -0.61 18.34 11.99
C PRO A 297 0.44 18.49 10.88
N SER A 298 1.49 19.27 11.13
CA SER A 298 2.56 19.54 10.16
C SER A 298 3.27 18.25 9.74
N SER A 299 3.53 17.35 10.69
CA SER A 299 4.15 16.03 10.44
C SER A 299 3.30 15.16 9.51
N TRP A 300 1.98 15.10 9.74
CA TRP A 300 1.06 14.38 8.88
C TRP A 300 1.01 14.98 7.48
N LEU A 301 0.91 16.31 7.38
CA LEU A 301 0.85 17.00 6.09
C LEU A 301 2.13 16.80 5.28
N ALA A 302 3.30 16.82 5.93
CA ALA A 302 4.58 16.54 5.28
C ALA A 302 4.59 15.13 4.66
N GLY A 303 4.09 14.12 5.39
CA GLY A 303 3.93 12.76 4.87
C GLY A 303 2.92 12.69 3.71
N ALA A 304 1.73 13.26 3.90
CA ALA A 304 0.67 13.24 2.89
C ALA A 304 1.07 13.93 1.58
N ARG A 305 1.91 14.97 1.64
CA ARG A 305 2.47 15.65 0.45
C ARG A 305 3.51 14.81 -0.31
N GLY A 306 4.14 13.85 0.36
CA GLY A 306 5.07 12.91 -0.25
C GLY A 306 4.37 11.72 -0.93
N ASN A 307 3.08 11.50 -0.64
CA ASN A 307 2.32 10.40 -1.22
C ASN A 307 1.96 10.68 -2.69
N THR A 308 2.16 9.67 -3.53
CA THR A 308 1.61 9.66 -4.89
C THR A 308 0.23 9.03 -4.89
N LEU A 309 -0.65 9.46 -5.79
CA LEU A 309 -1.91 8.77 -6.00
C LEU A 309 -1.66 7.30 -6.38
N PRO A 310 -2.37 6.34 -5.76
CA PRO A 310 -2.24 4.93 -6.10
C PRO A 310 -2.50 4.69 -7.58
N ALA A 311 -1.78 3.73 -8.17
CA ALA A 311 -2.01 3.32 -9.54
C ALA A 311 -3.46 2.81 -9.70
N GLY A 312 -4.08 3.12 -10.85
CA GLY A 312 -5.48 2.78 -11.11
C GLY A 312 -6.50 3.82 -10.58
N THR A 313 -6.06 4.82 -9.81
CA THR A 313 -6.94 5.94 -9.39
C THR A 313 -7.43 6.72 -10.61
N VAL A 314 -8.75 6.88 -10.74
CA VAL A 314 -9.37 7.68 -11.80
C VAL A 314 -9.53 9.12 -11.32
N VAL A 315 -9.09 10.07 -12.13
CA VAL A 315 -9.13 11.49 -11.80
C VAL A 315 -9.65 12.37 -12.94
N HIS A 316 -10.17 13.53 -12.57
CA HIS A 316 -10.53 14.62 -13.47
C HIS A 316 -10.11 15.97 -12.91
N ASP A 317 -10.07 17.00 -13.75
CA ASP A 317 -9.89 18.37 -13.28
C ASP A 317 -11.13 18.83 -12.50
N GLN A 318 -10.95 19.12 -11.22
CA GLN A 318 -12.04 19.54 -10.32
C GLN A 318 -12.70 20.85 -10.78
N ALA A 319 -11.99 21.72 -11.51
CA ALA A 319 -12.56 22.95 -12.08
C ALA A 319 -13.54 22.67 -13.23
N GLY A 320 -13.56 21.44 -13.75
CA GLY A 320 -14.49 20.98 -14.78
C GLY A 320 -13.79 20.37 -15.99
N GLY A 321 -14.58 19.88 -16.94
CA GLY A 321 -14.12 19.18 -18.13
C GLY A 321 -14.59 17.72 -18.17
N ASN A 322 -14.61 17.17 -19.39
CA ASN A 322 -15.06 15.80 -19.62
C ASN A 322 -13.90 14.79 -19.70
N ASP A 323 -12.66 15.28 -19.79
CA ASP A 323 -11.49 14.41 -19.85
C ASP A 323 -11.31 13.68 -18.52
N ARG A 324 -10.95 12.40 -18.61
CA ARG A 324 -10.66 11.51 -17.49
C ARG A 324 -9.30 10.89 -17.67
N TYR A 325 -8.64 10.65 -16.56
CA TYR A 325 -7.30 10.08 -16.54
C TYR A 325 -7.21 8.98 -15.51
N VAL A 326 -6.40 7.96 -15.79
CA VAL A 326 -5.98 6.98 -14.80
C VAL A 326 -4.54 7.27 -14.38
N MET A 327 -4.30 7.25 -13.08
CA MET A 327 -2.96 7.44 -12.52
C MET A 327 -2.14 6.15 -12.65
N VAL A 328 -0.92 6.24 -13.17
CA VAL A 328 0.05 5.16 -13.21
C VAL A 328 1.42 5.71 -12.83
N ALA A 329 1.94 5.31 -11.67
CA ALA A 329 3.25 5.71 -11.18
C ALA A 329 3.52 7.24 -11.26
N GLY A 330 2.50 8.06 -10.92
CA GLY A 330 2.58 9.52 -10.94
C GLY A 330 2.31 10.18 -12.30
N ALA A 331 2.13 9.41 -13.37
CA ALA A 331 1.66 9.90 -14.67
C ALA A 331 0.14 9.79 -14.78
N ALA A 332 -0.50 10.80 -15.39
CA ALA A 332 -1.93 10.79 -15.71
C ALA A 332 -2.14 10.37 -17.17
N LEU A 333 -2.69 9.17 -17.37
CA LEU A 333 -2.91 8.59 -18.70
C LEU A 333 -4.34 8.87 -19.16
N PRO A 334 -4.56 9.48 -20.34
CA PRO A 334 -5.90 9.83 -20.80
C PRO A 334 -6.75 8.58 -21.06
N ILE A 335 -7.98 8.60 -20.59
CA ILE A 335 -9.01 7.59 -20.86
C ILE A 335 -9.89 8.15 -21.96
N SER A 336 -10.01 7.44 -23.08
CA SER A 336 -10.93 7.84 -24.14
C SER A 336 -12.39 7.58 -23.74
N GLY A 337 -13.33 8.27 -24.40
CA GLY A 337 -14.76 8.04 -24.16
C GLY A 337 -15.22 6.61 -24.49
N ALA A 338 -14.52 5.91 -25.39
CA ALA A 338 -14.81 4.51 -25.71
C ALA A 338 -14.38 3.56 -24.57
N GLU A 339 -13.18 3.78 -24.04
CA GLU A 339 -12.59 2.98 -22.95
C GLU A 339 -13.30 3.21 -21.62
N TRP A 340 -13.86 4.41 -21.40
CA TRP A 340 -14.52 4.79 -20.15
C TRP A 340 -15.52 3.74 -19.64
N THR A 341 -16.35 3.21 -20.54
CA THR A 341 -17.34 2.16 -20.22
C THR A 341 -16.86 0.77 -20.61
N ALA A 342 -16.13 0.64 -21.73
CA ALA A 342 -15.68 -0.67 -22.20
C ALA A 342 -14.73 -1.36 -21.21
N ASP A 343 -13.91 -0.59 -20.49
CA ASP A 343 -12.85 -1.12 -19.62
C ASP A 343 -13.16 -0.90 -18.13
N GLY A 344 -14.41 -0.56 -17.80
CA GLY A 344 -14.92 -0.46 -16.43
C GLY A 344 -14.36 0.71 -15.62
N TYR A 345 -13.77 1.72 -16.26
CA TYR A 345 -13.29 2.91 -15.55
C TYR A 345 -14.45 3.69 -14.89
N ASN A 346 -15.64 3.67 -15.51
CA ASN A 346 -16.87 4.27 -14.99
C ASN A 346 -17.41 3.62 -13.71
N GLU A 347 -16.93 2.44 -13.33
CA GLU A 347 -17.31 1.75 -12.10
C GLU A 347 -16.42 2.18 -10.91
N ARG A 348 -15.35 2.93 -11.17
CA ARG A 348 -14.39 3.39 -10.16
C ARG A 348 -14.79 4.78 -9.65
N PRO A 349 -14.39 5.13 -8.41
CA PRO A 349 -14.54 6.50 -7.92
C PRO A 349 -13.82 7.51 -8.82
N ASP A 350 -14.57 8.47 -9.36
CA ASP A 350 -14.04 9.58 -10.16
C ASP A 350 -13.65 10.75 -9.24
N LEU A 351 -12.35 10.95 -9.02
CA LEU A 351 -11.84 11.90 -8.02
C LEU A 351 -11.38 13.22 -8.67
N GLY A 352 -11.97 14.33 -8.24
CA GLY A 352 -11.54 15.67 -8.67
C GLY A 352 -10.21 16.07 -8.06
N VAL A 353 -9.24 16.44 -8.90
CA VAL A 353 -7.91 16.94 -8.50
C VAL A 353 -7.70 18.39 -8.98
N PRO A 354 -6.77 19.16 -8.38
CA PRO A 354 -6.45 20.50 -8.86
C PRO A 354 -5.91 20.49 -10.29
N GLY A 355 -6.33 21.43 -11.14
CA GLY A 355 -5.90 21.51 -12.54
C GLY A 355 -4.39 21.67 -12.68
N GLY A 356 -3.75 22.45 -11.79
CA GLY A 356 -2.29 22.57 -11.77
C GLY A 356 -1.57 21.25 -11.49
N TYR A 357 -2.11 20.43 -10.59
CA TYR A 357 -1.59 19.08 -10.32
C TYR A 357 -1.76 18.17 -11.54
N LEU A 358 -2.96 18.15 -12.13
CA LEU A 358 -3.26 17.29 -13.28
C LEU A 358 -2.40 17.66 -14.49
N ALA A 359 -2.17 18.95 -14.74
CA ALA A 359 -1.27 19.41 -15.79
C ALA A 359 0.16 18.86 -15.64
N ALA A 360 0.70 18.89 -14.40
CA ALA A 360 2.01 18.30 -14.11
C ALA A 360 2.01 16.78 -14.28
N ALA A 361 0.96 16.09 -13.80
CA ALA A 361 0.85 14.64 -13.92
C ALA A 361 0.75 14.17 -15.39
N LYS A 362 0.10 14.94 -16.28
CA LYS A 362 0.06 14.64 -17.73
C LYS A 362 1.42 14.80 -18.41
N ALA A 363 2.27 15.67 -17.88
CA ALA A 363 3.62 15.88 -18.40
C ALA A 363 4.62 14.81 -17.92
N ASN A 364 4.29 14.08 -16.85
CA ASN A 364 5.12 12.98 -16.35
C ASN A 364 5.10 11.80 -17.33
N THR A 365 6.28 11.23 -17.53
CA THR A 365 6.43 9.94 -18.22
C THR A 365 6.29 8.80 -17.23
N VAL A 366 5.64 7.71 -17.63
CA VAL A 366 5.69 6.46 -16.86
C VAL A 366 7.15 6.03 -16.69
N PRO A 367 7.60 5.68 -15.47
CA PRO A 367 8.99 5.29 -15.21
C PRO A 367 9.47 4.12 -16.06
N THR A 368 10.76 4.13 -16.43
CA THR A 368 11.41 2.97 -17.04
C THR A 368 11.36 1.78 -16.07
N GLY A 369 11.00 0.61 -16.57
CA GLY A 369 10.86 -0.64 -15.81
C GLY A 369 9.41 -0.94 -15.42
N THR A 370 8.47 0.00 -15.54
CA THR A 370 7.06 -0.28 -15.26
C THR A 370 6.50 -1.30 -16.26
N VAL A 371 5.89 -2.36 -15.74
CA VAL A 371 5.24 -3.41 -16.53
C VAL A 371 3.75 -3.12 -16.66
N MET A 372 3.24 -3.15 -17.89
CA MET A 372 1.90 -2.66 -18.22
C MET A 372 1.17 -3.61 -19.17
N THR A 373 -0.15 -3.58 -19.11
CA THR A 373 -1.08 -4.28 -20.01
C THR A 373 -2.24 -3.34 -20.36
N GLY A 374 -2.98 -3.65 -21.43
CA GLY A 374 -4.29 -3.04 -21.65
C GLY A 374 -5.21 -3.29 -20.46
N GLN A 375 -6.00 -2.28 -20.07
CA GLN A 375 -6.92 -2.38 -18.94
C GLN A 375 -8.11 -3.30 -19.24
N GLY A 376 -8.62 -3.24 -20.46
CA GLY A 376 -9.60 -4.14 -21.01
C GLY A 376 -8.97 -5.47 -21.43
N ASN A 377 -9.82 -6.35 -21.95
CA ASN A 377 -9.43 -7.70 -22.38
C ASN A 377 -9.06 -7.79 -23.87
N GLY A 378 -8.82 -6.64 -24.53
CA GLY A 378 -8.64 -6.54 -25.98
C GLY A 378 -7.25 -6.96 -26.47
N ASP A 379 -6.20 -6.58 -25.73
CA ASP A 379 -4.81 -6.92 -26.03
C ASP A 379 -4.18 -7.68 -24.86
N PRO A 380 -3.90 -9.00 -25.01
CA PRO A 380 -3.26 -9.79 -23.97
C PRO A 380 -1.76 -9.52 -23.83
N SER A 381 -1.20 -8.62 -24.66
CA SER A 381 0.22 -8.31 -24.66
C SER A 381 0.63 -7.55 -23.41
N VAL A 382 1.76 -7.97 -22.84
CA VAL A 382 2.40 -7.28 -21.72
C VAL A 382 3.58 -6.49 -22.26
N TYR A 383 3.78 -5.29 -21.74
CA TYR A 383 4.83 -4.37 -22.14
C TYR A 383 5.67 -3.96 -20.95
N VAL A 384 6.95 -3.66 -21.20
CA VAL A 384 7.79 -2.91 -20.27
C VAL A 384 8.03 -1.51 -20.82
N ILE A 385 7.89 -0.49 -19.98
CA ILE A 385 8.22 0.89 -20.35
C ILE A 385 9.73 1.08 -20.30
N VAL A 386 10.31 1.60 -21.38
CA VAL A 386 11.72 2.00 -21.45
C VAL A 386 11.81 3.38 -22.11
N SER A 387 12.27 4.38 -21.35
CA SER A 387 12.40 5.77 -21.82
C SER A 387 11.12 6.30 -22.50
N GLY A 388 9.96 5.97 -21.92
CA GLY A 388 8.65 6.35 -22.42
C GLY A 388 8.11 5.55 -23.61
N SER A 389 8.84 4.55 -24.12
CA SER A 389 8.34 3.62 -25.15
C SER A 389 7.88 2.31 -24.51
N ALA A 390 6.78 1.73 -24.98
CA ALA A 390 6.30 0.43 -24.50
C ALA A 390 6.88 -0.68 -25.37
N LEU A 391 7.71 -1.55 -24.77
CA LEU A 391 8.38 -2.65 -25.48
C LEU A 391 7.64 -3.96 -25.17
N PRO A 392 7.15 -4.70 -26.19
CA PRO A 392 6.40 -5.94 -25.96
C PRO A 392 7.29 -7.02 -25.34
N LEU A 393 6.72 -7.75 -24.40
CA LEU A 393 7.31 -8.92 -23.77
C LEU A 393 6.66 -10.18 -24.33
N THR A 394 7.47 -11.20 -24.63
CA THR A 394 6.96 -12.56 -24.76
C THR A 394 6.57 -13.13 -23.40
N TYR A 395 5.71 -14.14 -23.37
CA TYR A 395 5.36 -14.84 -22.12
C TYR A 395 6.60 -15.36 -21.38
N GLN A 396 7.59 -15.88 -22.12
CA GLN A 396 8.84 -16.35 -21.53
C GLN A 396 9.63 -15.21 -20.89
N GLU A 397 9.73 -14.06 -21.57
CA GLU A 397 10.41 -12.89 -21.01
C GLU A 397 9.71 -12.35 -19.77
N PHE A 398 8.38 -12.27 -19.79
CA PHE A 398 7.58 -11.83 -18.65
C PHE A 398 7.78 -12.73 -17.42
N SER A 399 7.71 -14.04 -17.60
CA SER A 399 7.77 -15.03 -16.50
C SER A 399 9.17 -15.31 -15.95
N SER A 400 10.24 -15.01 -16.72
CA SER A 400 11.59 -15.50 -16.39
C SER A 400 12.58 -14.42 -15.92
N TYR A 401 12.25 -13.13 -16.12
CA TYR A 401 13.23 -12.03 -15.93
C TYR A 401 12.78 -11.00 -14.89
N GLY A 402 12.02 -11.44 -13.88
CA GLY A 402 11.57 -10.60 -12.75
C GLY A 402 10.41 -9.66 -13.05
N TYR A 403 9.99 -9.56 -14.33
CA TYR A 403 8.83 -8.75 -14.70
C TYR A 403 7.51 -9.26 -14.10
N SER A 404 7.41 -10.56 -13.81
CA SER A 404 6.26 -11.16 -13.13
C SER A 404 6.17 -10.82 -11.64
N ASP A 405 7.25 -10.34 -11.03
CA ASP A 405 7.26 -9.94 -9.61
C ASP A 405 6.71 -8.51 -9.44
N GLU A 406 6.64 -7.75 -10.54
CA GLU A 406 6.09 -6.40 -10.57
C GLU A 406 4.56 -6.43 -10.63
N SER A 407 3.93 -5.44 -10.00
CA SER A 407 2.48 -5.28 -10.12
C SER A 407 2.11 -4.88 -11.55
N LEU A 408 1.33 -5.73 -12.22
CA LEU A 408 0.86 -5.48 -13.58
C LEU A 408 -0.12 -4.30 -13.61
N MET A 409 0.27 -3.22 -14.28
CA MET A 409 -0.54 -1.99 -14.35
C MET A 409 -1.45 -1.99 -15.58
N GLY A 410 -2.76 -1.89 -15.36
CA GLY A 410 -3.74 -1.68 -16.44
C GLY A 410 -3.68 -0.26 -16.96
N ALA A 411 -3.64 -0.09 -18.28
CA ALA A 411 -3.57 1.20 -18.96
C ALA A 411 -4.60 1.31 -20.08
N PRO A 412 -5.03 2.53 -20.44
CA PRO A 412 -5.89 2.73 -21.60
C PRO A 412 -5.19 2.23 -22.86
N GLU A 413 -5.85 1.38 -23.64
CA GLU A 413 -5.36 0.70 -24.83
C GLU A 413 -4.89 1.70 -25.89
N THR A 414 -5.63 2.79 -26.08
CA THR A 414 -5.28 3.87 -27.02
C THR A 414 -3.96 4.53 -26.63
N TRP A 415 -3.75 4.77 -25.33
CA TRP A 415 -2.49 5.29 -24.82
C TRP A 415 -1.37 4.27 -24.97
N LEU A 416 -1.61 3.00 -24.61
CA LEU A 416 -0.61 1.94 -24.65
C LEU A 416 -0.16 1.65 -26.09
N ALA A 417 -1.10 1.62 -27.03
CA ALA A 417 -0.80 1.49 -28.46
C ALA A 417 0.06 2.65 -28.96
N ALA A 418 -0.22 3.89 -28.55
CA ALA A 418 0.60 5.05 -28.89
C ALA A 418 2.00 4.99 -28.24
N ALA A 419 2.12 4.42 -27.04
CA ALA A 419 3.41 4.17 -26.39
C ALA A 419 4.19 3.04 -27.08
N ALA A 420 3.52 2.00 -27.58
CA ALA A 420 4.13 0.87 -28.29
C ALA A 420 4.59 1.24 -29.71
N ALA A 421 3.86 2.15 -30.36
CA ALA A 421 4.25 2.70 -31.67
C ALA A 421 5.45 3.66 -31.58
N ARG A 422 5.78 4.15 -30.38
CA ARG A 422 6.86 5.12 -30.18
C ARG A 422 8.22 4.42 -30.25
N PRO A 423 9.13 4.84 -31.13
CA PRO A 423 10.49 4.31 -31.12
C PRO A 423 11.23 4.81 -29.87
N LEU A 424 12.16 3.99 -29.37
CA LEU A 424 13.09 4.44 -28.34
C LEU A 424 13.82 5.71 -28.82
N PRO A 425 14.03 6.70 -27.92
CA PRO A 425 14.73 7.92 -28.27
C PRO A 425 16.11 7.64 -28.89
N ASN A 426 16.44 8.41 -29.93
CA ASN A 426 17.73 8.36 -30.59
C ASN A 426 18.89 8.55 -29.60
N GLY A 427 19.92 7.72 -29.71
CA GLY A 427 21.07 7.75 -28.82
C GLY A 427 20.86 7.05 -27.46
N THR A 428 19.71 6.40 -27.25
CA THR A 428 19.51 5.49 -26.10
C THR A 428 20.43 4.29 -26.26
N VAL A 429 21.14 3.91 -25.20
CA VAL A 429 22.03 2.74 -25.19
C VAL A 429 21.30 1.58 -24.52
N VAL A 430 21.23 0.44 -25.20
CA VAL A 430 20.47 -0.73 -24.76
C VAL A 430 21.27 -2.02 -24.80
N LYS A 431 20.88 -2.99 -23.97
CA LYS A 431 21.35 -4.38 -23.98
C LYS A 431 20.19 -5.34 -23.75
N ASN A 432 20.38 -6.60 -24.14
CA ASN A 432 19.42 -7.65 -23.81
C ASN A 432 19.41 -7.90 -22.29
N VAL A 433 18.22 -7.79 -21.68
CA VAL A 433 18.05 -8.00 -20.23
C VAL A 433 18.35 -9.44 -19.81
N SER A 434 18.12 -10.44 -20.67
CA SER A 434 18.38 -11.84 -20.35
C SER A 434 19.88 -12.19 -20.36
N GLY A 435 20.71 -11.33 -20.93
CA GLY A 435 22.14 -11.58 -21.14
C GLY A 435 22.45 -12.62 -22.23
N ALA A 436 21.45 -13.17 -22.92
CA ALA A 436 21.66 -14.14 -23.99
C ALA A 436 22.41 -13.54 -25.19
N ASP A 437 22.21 -12.24 -25.44
CA ASP A 437 23.04 -11.45 -26.34
C ASP A 437 23.91 -10.49 -25.51
N PRO A 438 25.24 -10.66 -25.49
CA PRO A 438 26.15 -9.80 -24.74
C PRO A 438 26.41 -8.45 -25.41
N SER A 439 25.89 -8.23 -26.62
CA SER A 439 26.14 -7.02 -27.41
C SER A 439 25.45 -5.80 -26.81
N VAL A 440 26.08 -4.64 -26.98
CA VAL A 440 25.52 -3.33 -26.62
C VAL A 440 25.15 -2.60 -27.90
N TYR A 441 23.99 -1.94 -27.90
CA TYR A 441 23.45 -1.25 -29.06
C TYR A 441 23.16 0.22 -28.73
N VAL A 442 23.24 1.07 -29.74
CA VAL A 442 22.64 2.42 -29.70
C VAL A 442 21.42 2.48 -30.61
N MET A 443 20.35 3.12 -30.13
CA MET A 443 19.14 3.32 -30.93
C MET A 443 19.30 4.48 -31.92
N ALA A 444 18.98 4.23 -33.19
CA ALA A 444 18.98 5.23 -34.26
C ALA A 444 17.77 5.01 -35.18
N GLY A 445 16.82 5.94 -35.21
CA GLY A 445 15.62 5.84 -36.03
C GLY A 445 14.84 4.54 -35.78
N GLY A 446 14.81 4.06 -34.54
CA GLY A 446 14.21 2.78 -34.15
C GLY A 446 14.98 1.52 -34.58
N ALA A 447 16.16 1.63 -35.21
CA ALA A 447 17.10 0.53 -35.41
C ALA A 447 18.08 0.43 -34.24
N ALA A 448 18.43 -0.79 -33.84
CA ALA A 448 19.45 -1.04 -32.82
C ALA A 448 20.80 -1.27 -33.52
N VAL A 449 21.72 -0.31 -33.37
CA VAL A 449 23.03 -0.34 -34.04
C VAL A 449 24.07 -0.93 -33.10
N PRO A 450 24.70 -2.08 -33.45
CA PRO A 450 25.66 -2.73 -32.57
C PRO A 450 26.91 -1.87 -32.38
N LEU A 451 27.41 -1.82 -31.16
CA LEU A 451 28.64 -1.11 -30.79
C LEU A 451 29.73 -2.13 -30.43
N SER A 452 30.88 -2.04 -31.09
CA SER A 452 32.09 -2.68 -30.57
C SER A 452 32.51 -2.02 -29.25
N GLY A 453 33.35 -2.67 -28.44
CA GLY A 453 33.88 -2.03 -27.22
C GLY A 453 34.63 -0.71 -27.51
N ALA A 454 35.28 -0.64 -28.67
CA ALA A 454 35.95 0.58 -29.14
C ALA A 454 34.95 1.67 -29.53
N ASP A 455 33.87 1.33 -30.25
CA ASP A 455 32.81 2.30 -30.61
C ASP A 455 32.05 2.79 -29.36
N TYR A 456 31.74 1.88 -28.43
CA TYR A 456 31.01 2.20 -27.21
C TYR A 456 31.73 3.27 -26.37
N THR A 457 33.05 3.15 -26.23
CA THR A 457 33.86 4.13 -25.51
C THR A 457 34.22 5.34 -26.39
N GLY A 458 34.68 5.09 -27.61
CA GLY A 458 35.21 6.11 -28.51
C GLY A 458 34.16 7.09 -29.04
N LEU A 459 32.89 6.68 -29.13
CA LEU A 459 31.78 7.55 -29.51
C LEU A 459 31.09 8.19 -28.28
N GLY A 460 31.57 7.91 -27.06
CA GLY A 460 31.07 8.50 -25.81
C GLY A 460 29.78 7.86 -25.26
N TYR A 461 29.33 6.74 -25.83
CA TYR A 461 28.15 6.02 -25.34
C TYR A 461 28.35 5.39 -23.96
N SER A 462 29.60 5.12 -23.57
CA SER A 462 29.97 4.67 -22.22
C SER A 462 29.59 5.64 -21.10
N ASN A 463 29.31 6.91 -21.42
CA ASN A 463 28.88 7.92 -20.45
C ASN A 463 27.35 7.99 -20.31
N ARG A 464 26.60 7.17 -21.06
CA ARG A 464 25.14 7.12 -21.01
C ARG A 464 24.67 5.94 -20.17
N SER A 465 23.47 6.05 -19.62
CA SER A 465 22.81 4.95 -18.93
C SER A 465 22.54 3.79 -19.90
N LEU A 466 22.98 2.59 -19.52
CA LEU A 466 22.77 1.36 -20.26
C LEU A 466 21.44 0.73 -19.82
N MET A 467 20.44 0.74 -20.69
CA MET A 467 19.10 0.23 -20.40
C MET A 467 18.96 -1.25 -20.78
N GLY A 468 18.29 -2.05 -19.93
CA GLY A 468 17.88 -3.41 -20.28
C GLY A 468 16.60 -3.39 -21.11
N VAL A 469 16.55 -4.16 -22.19
CA VAL A 469 15.35 -4.31 -23.05
C VAL A 469 15.05 -5.79 -23.31
N PRO A 470 13.81 -6.14 -23.70
CA PRO A 470 13.45 -7.50 -24.09
C PRO A 470 14.28 -7.96 -25.29
N GLY A 471 14.78 -9.21 -25.24
CA GLY A 471 15.67 -9.76 -26.27
C GLY A 471 14.97 -9.97 -27.61
N THR A 472 13.71 -10.39 -27.58
CA THR A 472 12.89 -10.59 -28.79
C THR A 472 12.68 -9.27 -29.53
N TRP A 473 12.31 -8.22 -28.79
CA TRP A 473 12.18 -6.87 -29.34
C TRP A 473 13.52 -6.34 -29.87
N LEU A 474 14.61 -6.52 -29.12
CA LEU A 474 15.95 -6.07 -29.51
C LEU A 474 16.42 -6.74 -30.80
N GLY A 475 16.20 -8.04 -30.95
CA GLY A 475 16.50 -8.77 -32.17
C GLY A 475 15.77 -8.20 -33.39
N GLY A 476 14.49 -7.86 -33.23
CA GLY A 476 13.71 -7.20 -34.29
C GLY A 476 14.24 -5.80 -34.62
N ALA A 477 14.66 -5.02 -33.62
CA ALA A 477 15.25 -3.70 -33.82
C ALA A 477 16.64 -3.77 -34.48
N ALA A 478 17.45 -4.77 -34.15
CA ALA A 478 18.77 -5.00 -34.71
C ALA A 478 18.73 -5.55 -36.14
N ALA A 479 17.66 -6.26 -36.50
CA ALA A 479 17.45 -6.79 -37.86
C ALA A 479 17.07 -5.71 -38.89
N LYS A 480 16.79 -4.47 -38.47
CA LYS A 480 16.45 -3.37 -39.40
C LYS A 480 17.66 -3.00 -40.26
N PRO A 481 17.53 -2.98 -41.60
CA PRO A 481 18.66 -2.74 -42.50
C PRO A 481 19.19 -1.30 -42.46
N ALA A 482 18.36 -0.35 -42.03
CA ALA A 482 18.72 1.05 -41.86
C ALA A 482 17.81 1.71 -40.81
N PRO A 483 18.23 2.85 -40.23
CA PRO A 483 17.36 3.70 -39.42
C PRO A 483 16.12 4.19 -40.19
N ALA A 484 15.09 4.63 -39.48
CA ALA A 484 13.92 5.25 -40.10
C ALA A 484 14.26 6.54 -40.86
N ASP A 485 13.42 6.86 -41.84
CA ASP A 485 13.53 8.08 -42.63
C ASP A 485 13.54 9.35 -41.75
N GLY A 486 14.34 10.32 -42.16
CA GLY A 486 14.59 11.55 -41.42
C GLY A 486 15.72 11.45 -40.38
N THR A 487 16.19 10.25 -40.02
CA THR A 487 17.27 10.08 -39.04
C THR A 487 18.58 10.71 -39.55
N LEU A 488 19.21 11.53 -38.72
CA LEU A 488 20.48 12.19 -39.04
C LEU A 488 21.64 11.40 -38.42
N VAL A 489 22.60 11.00 -39.25
CA VAL A 489 23.74 10.17 -38.83
C VAL A 489 25.05 10.69 -39.39
N LYS A 490 26.13 10.48 -38.65
CA LYS A 490 27.51 10.66 -39.11
C LYS A 490 28.42 9.57 -38.53
N HIS A 491 29.65 9.49 -39.01
CA HIS A 491 30.67 8.60 -38.46
C HIS A 491 31.99 9.36 -38.26
N ALA A 492 32.85 8.88 -37.36
CA ALA A 492 34.03 9.62 -36.89
C ALA A 492 35.02 10.01 -38.00
N ASN A 493 35.09 9.23 -39.08
CA ASN A 493 36.06 9.44 -40.17
C ASN A 493 35.56 10.37 -41.29
N SER A 494 34.37 10.99 -41.16
CA SER A 494 33.85 11.91 -42.16
C SER A 494 33.09 13.07 -41.51
N PRO A 495 33.29 14.32 -41.96
CA PRO A 495 32.46 15.45 -41.53
C PRO A 495 31.07 15.42 -42.15
N THR A 496 30.81 14.59 -43.17
CA THR A 496 29.52 14.53 -43.86
C THR A 496 28.43 14.00 -42.94
N ILE A 497 27.36 14.78 -42.80
CA ILE A 497 26.11 14.35 -42.16
C ILE A 497 25.20 13.78 -43.22
N TRP A 498 24.55 12.66 -42.88
CA TRP A 498 23.64 11.97 -43.77
C TRP A 498 22.25 11.96 -43.15
N GLN A 499 21.24 12.22 -43.98
CA GLN A 499 19.84 11.95 -43.64
C GLN A 499 19.43 10.62 -44.26
N ILE A 500 18.74 9.77 -43.49
CA ILE A 500 18.16 8.54 -44.02
C ILE A 500 16.85 8.85 -44.76
N SER A 501 16.68 8.29 -45.96
CA SER A 501 15.46 8.39 -46.76
C SER A 501 15.31 7.16 -47.65
N GLY A 502 14.16 6.49 -47.56
CA GLY A 502 13.90 5.22 -48.27
C GLY A 502 14.92 4.13 -47.96
N GLY A 503 15.44 4.09 -46.72
CA GLY A 503 16.50 3.15 -46.32
C GLY A 503 17.89 3.43 -46.92
N LYS A 504 18.08 4.59 -47.54
CA LYS A 504 19.34 5.05 -48.12
C LYS A 504 19.84 6.29 -47.41
N ARG A 505 21.16 6.54 -47.44
CA ARG A 505 21.77 7.76 -46.91
C ARG A 505 21.87 8.84 -47.99
N LYS A 506 21.44 10.05 -47.67
CA LYS A 506 21.56 11.27 -48.50
C LYS A 506 22.48 12.26 -47.80
N ALA A 507 23.55 12.70 -48.47
CA ALA A 507 24.46 13.70 -47.90
C ALA A 507 23.72 15.04 -47.72
N LEU A 508 23.93 15.66 -46.56
CA LEU A 508 23.43 17.00 -46.27
C LEU A 508 24.53 18.05 -46.37
N THR A 509 24.14 19.26 -46.71
CA THR A 509 24.99 20.45 -46.76
C THR A 509 24.75 21.35 -45.56
N ALA A 510 25.76 22.16 -45.19
CA ALA A 510 25.73 22.97 -43.96
C ALA A 510 24.57 23.99 -43.92
N ASP A 511 24.13 24.49 -45.07
CA ASP A 511 23.00 25.42 -45.21
C ASP A 511 21.64 24.79 -44.86
N GLN A 512 21.56 23.47 -44.73
CA GLN A 512 20.35 22.76 -44.28
C GLN A 512 20.21 22.73 -42.75
N PHE A 513 21.19 23.27 -42.01
CA PHE A 513 21.17 23.36 -40.56
C PHE A 513 20.99 24.80 -40.08
N GLY A 514 20.42 24.98 -38.89
CA GLY A 514 20.24 26.28 -38.24
C GLY A 514 18.80 26.56 -37.79
N PRO A 515 18.50 27.78 -37.32
CA PRO A 515 17.18 28.14 -36.80
C PRO A 515 16.06 27.88 -37.83
N GLY A 516 15.06 27.08 -37.43
CA GLY A 516 13.95 26.66 -38.31
C GLY A 516 14.28 25.58 -39.33
N LYS A 517 15.49 24.98 -39.27
CA LYS A 517 15.93 23.87 -40.12
C LYS A 517 16.36 22.67 -39.27
N LEU A 518 17.22 21.78 -39.79
CA LEU A 518 17.76 20.64 -39.05
C LEU A 518 18.69 21.12 -37.92
N SER A 519 18.70 20.41 -36.79
CA SER A 519 19.61 20.67 -35.68
C SER A 519 20.83 19.75 -35.74
N PHE A 520 22.00 20.29 -35.34
CA PHE A 520 23.19 19.46 -35.13
C PHE A 520 23.06 18.58 -33.88
N ASP A 521 22.20 18.94 -32.94
CA ASP A 521 21.96 18.17 -31.70
C ASP A 521 21.26 16.83 -31.98
N ASP A 522 20.57 16.73 -33.12
CA ASP A 522 19.84 15.52 -33.54
C ASP A 522 20.75 14.50 -34.27
N VAL A 523 22.01 14.86 -34.54
CA VAL A 523 22.93 14.06 -35.35
C VAL A 523 23.59 12.98 -34.50
N LEU A 524 23.33 11.71 -34.84
CA LEU A 524 23.93 10.57 -34.16
C LEU A 524 25.30 10.21 -34.72
N ASN A 525 26.25 9.98 -33.81
CA ASN A 525 27.54 9.36 -34.13
C ASN A 525 27.40 7.84 -34.13
N LEU A 526 27.55 7.21 -35.29
CA LEU A 526 27.43 5.76 -35.43
C LEU A 526 28.75 5.12 -35.91
N PRO A 527 28.94 3.80 -35.70
CA PRO A 527 30.11 3.07 -36.17
C PRO A 527 30.35 3.25 -37.67
N VAL A 528 31.62 3.39 -38.07
CA VAL A 528 32.01 3.64 -39.47
C VAL A 528 31.50 2.55 -40.40
N ALA A 529 31.65 1.28 -40.00
CA ALA A 529 31.18 0.14 -40.79
C ALA A 529 29.66 0.18 -41.01
N TYR A 530 28.89 0.56 -39.99
CA TYR A 530 27.44 0.64 -40.08
C TYR A 530 27.00 1.74 -41.05
N VAL A 531 27.50 2.97 -40.88
CA VAL A 531 27.13 4.10 -41.76
C VAL A 531 27.53 3.84 -43.21
N ASN A 532 28.69 3.22 -43.44
CA ASN A 532 29.14 2.87 -44.78
C ASN A 532 28.38 1.70 -45.41
N GLY A 533 27.77 0.82 -44.61
CA GLY A 533 26.91 -0.24 -45.09
C GLY A 533 25.55 0.25 -45.61
N ILE A 534 25.12 1.46 -45.25
CA ILE A 534 23.87 2.05 -45.75
C ILE A 534 24.06 2.50 -47.21
N PRO A 535 23.24 2.04 -48.16
CA PRO A 535 23.35 2.46 -49.57
C PRO A 535 23.14 3.96 -49.74
N THR A 536 23.85 4.59 -50.67
CA THR A 536 23.66 6.01 -50.98
C THR A 536 22.45 6.23 -51.89
N THR A 537 21.76 7.35 -51.71
CA THR A 537 20.82 7.85 -52.73
C THR A 537 21.59 8.23 -53.99
N ALA A 538 20.98 7.99 -55.17
CA ALA A 538 21.54 8.38 -56.46
C ALA A 538 21.49 9.89 -56.67
#